data_AF-A0A954B005-F1
#
_entry.id   AF-A0A954B005-F1
#
_cell.length_a   1.000
_cell.length_b   1.000
_cell.length_c   1.000
_cell.angle_alpha   90.00
_cell.angle_beta   90.00
_cell.angle_gamma   90.00
#
_symmetry.space_group_name_H-M   'P 1'
#
loop_
_entity.id
_entity.type
_entity.pdbx_description
1 polymer ?
#
loop_
_entity_poly.entity_id
_entity_poly.type
_entity_poly.pdbx_seq_one_letter_code
_entity_poly.pdbx_strand_id
1 'polypeptide(L)'
;MPFFLPPLVSLAVSVLPNLAKRVADNVLPGVETKLTNTVKEVLGTDDIAVAEEKLQDPKVAAELRVRLAEIEVEADKVEADREAAKRQAELNRFKSELADTQNARSTLVQLAESGSDLKWAPAAVSLVVVVGFFGTLFYLIYLLRHPAAGGTNNDAVIQIVNIAVGALTAGFATVVSFWLGSSQGSRDKDRLNIRSQQAASAVATEQSRQTAQLIGQIASAPPRQITAAAPPQAGKGTKDARQFRRCVDLVLGFEGGFSDHPADPGGATNMGITMATLTAWRKKMAEPGVAVSVTVDDVRNLDRDEAIDIYRANYWNALNCDNLPAGVDLVVFDFGVNAGPVRSAKMLQKVVHVDQDGQVGKITTGAADSIDPAHIINAFDSERMDFYRSLSTFETFGKGWTRRTQEIGSAALEMANG
;
A
#
# COMPACT_ATOMS: atom_id res chain seq x y z
N MET A 1 7.76 -30.98 18.54
CA MET A 1 7.19 -32.30 18.27
C MET A 1 6.56 -32.27 16.89
N PRO A 2 6.71 -33.30 16.04
CA PRO A 2 6.02 -33.33 14.76
C PRO A 2 4.50 -33.30 15.00
N PHE A 3 3.81 -32.36 14.36
CA PHE A 3 2.37 -32.15 14.46
C PHE A 3 1.67 -33.28 13.68
N PHE A 4 1.30 -34.37 14.36
CA PHE A 4 0.53 -35.44 13.74
C PHE A 4 -0.94 -35.04 13.75
N LEU A 5 -1.46 -34.62 12.59
CA LEU A 5 -2.89 -34.39 12.42
C LEU A 5 -3.64 -35.71 12.64
N PRO A 6 -4.81 -35.69 13.31
CA PRO A 6 -5.67 -36.86 13.40
C PRO A 6 -5.98 -37.39 11.98
N PRO A 7 -6.13 -38.70 11.80
CA PRO A 7 -6.13 -39.28 10.47
C PRO A 7 -7.28 -38.81 9.57
N LEU A 8 -8.47 -38.60 10.13
CA LEU A 8 -9.63 -38.04 9.41
C LEU A 8 -9.48 -36.53 9.14
N VAL A 9 -8.71 -35.82 9.96
CA VAL A 9 -8.35 -34.41 9.72
C VAL A 9 -7.37 -34.32 8.55
N SER A 10 -6.40 -35.25 8.46
CA SER A 10 -5.51 -35.36 7.32
C SER A 10 -6.27 -35.63 6.01
N LEU A 11 -7.31 -36.47 6.07
CA LEU A 11 -8.20 -36.72 4.92
C LEU A 11 -9.04 -35.49 4.56
N ALA A 12 -9.57 -34.74 5.53
CA ALA A 12 -10.27 -33.49 5.26
C ALA A 12 -9.35 -32.44 4.59
N VAL A 13 -8.11 -32.35 5.05
CA VAL A 13 -7.09 -31.46 4.50
C VAL A 13 -6.65 -31.88 3.09
N SER A 14 -6.60 -33.18 2.77
CA SER A 14 -6.28 -33.62 1.41
C SER A 14 -7.39 -33.25 0.41
N VAL A 15 -8.64 -33.22 0.87
CA VAL A 15 -9.81 -32.83 0.07
C VAL A 15 -9.91 -31.30 -0.09
N LEU A 16 -9.62 -30.54 0.96
CA LEU A 16 -9.52 -29.07 0.94
C LEU A 16 -8.21 -28.60 1.63
N PRO A 17 -7.13 -28.39 0.85
CA PRO A 17 -5.80 -28.04 1.39
C PRO A 17 -5.75 -26.78 2.24
N ASN A 18 -6.64 -25.81 2.00
CA ASN A 18 -6.71 -24.57 2.76
C ASN A 18 -7.01 -24.80 4.26
N LEU A 19 -7.67 -25.90 4.60
CA LEU A 19 -7.95 -26.28 5.98
C LEU A 19 -6.67 -26.55 6.79
N ALA A 20 -5.55 -26.93 6.14
CA ALA A 20 -4.28 -27.16 6.83
C ALA A 20 -3.84 -25.94 7.65
N LYS A 21 -3.92 -24.76 7.03
CA LYS A 21 -3.57 -23.49 7.67
C LYS A 21 -4.52 -23.17 8.81
N ARG A 22 -5.83 -23.42 8.61
CA ARG A 22 -6.88 -23.14 9.61
C ARG A 22 -6.74 -24.00 10.86
N VAL A 23 -6.35 -25.27 10.70
CA VAL A 23 -6.05 -26.18 11.81
C VAL A 23 -4.78 -25.74 12.53
N ALA A 24 -3.72 -25.37 11.80
CA ALA A 24 -2.46 -24.90 12.39
C ALA A 24 -2.62 -23.61 13.21
N ASP A 25 -3.44 -22.68 12.72
CA ASP A 25 -3.67 -21.37 13.36
C ASP A 25 -4.71 -21.44 14.52
N ASN A 26 -5.29 -22.62 14.79
CA ASN A 26 -6.32 -22.87 15.81
C ASN A 26 -7.45 -21.81 15.79
N VAL A 27 -7.90 -21.45 14.58
CA VAL A 27 -8.79 -20.30 14.37
C VAL A 27 -10.14 -20.51 15.08
N LEU A 28 -10.71 -21.73 15.00
CA LEU A 28 -11.85 -22.14 15.83
C LEU A 28 -11.38 -23.09 16.94
N PRO A 29 -11.80 -22.88 18.20
CA PRO A 29 -11.64 -23.90 19.23
C PRO A 29 -12.33 -25.19 18.79
N GLY A 30 -11.57 -26.27 18.61
CA GLY A 30 -12.11 -27.58 18.22
C GLY A 30 -12.39 -27.77 16.73
N VAL A 31 -11.74 -27.02 15.81
CA VAL A 31 -11.79 -27.30 14.35
C VAL A 31 -11.55 -28.78 14.08
N GLU A 32 -10.56 -29.38 14.73
CA GLU A 32 -10.20 -30.79 14.55
C GLU A 32 -11.36 -31.74 14.86
N THR A 33 -12.12 -31.47 15.93
CA THR A 33 -13.31 -32.26 16.31
C THR A 33 -14.43 -32.05 15.30
N LYS A 34 -14.67 -30.81 14.86
CA LYS A 34 -15.67 -30.52 13.82
C LYS A 34 -15.34 -31.21 12.49
N LEU A 35 -14.09 -31.14 12.05
CA LEU A 35 -13.61 -31.82 10.84
C LEU A 35 -13.76 -33.34 10.95
N THR A 36 -13.34 -33.90 12.09
CA THR A 36 -13.46 -35.33 12.36
C THR A 36 -14.93 -35.79 12.31
N ASN A 37 -15.83 -35.09 12.99
CA ASN A 37 -17.26 -35.43 12.99
C ASN A 37 -17.88 -35.31 11.59
N THR A 38 -17.52 -34.27 10.84
CA THR A 38 -18.05 -34.05 9.49
C THR A 38 -17.62 -35.16 8.52
N VAL A 39 -16.35 -35.57 8.58
CA VAL A 39 -15.85 -36.69 7.78
C VAL A 39 -16.57 -37.99 8.16
N LYS A 40 -16.78 -38.24 9.46
CA LYS A 40 -17.52 -39.42 9.94
C LYS A 40 -18.98 -39.43 9.52
N GLU A 41 -19.66 -38.28 9.56
CA GLU A 41 -21.07 -38.14 9.19
C GLU A 41 -21.28 -38.38 7.70
N VAL A 42 -20.42 -37.83 6.84
CA VAL A 42 -20.55 -37.95 5.38
C VAL A 42 -20.10 -39.33 4.89
N LEU A 43 -19.01 -39.87 5.44
CA LEU A 43 -18.46 -41.15 5.00
C LEU A 43 -19.02 -42.35 5.79
N GLY A 44 -19.71 -42.12 6.90
CA GLY A 44 -20.31 -43.16 7.75
C GLY A 44 -19.29 -44.18 8.29
N THR A 45 -18.03 -43.77 8.46
CA THR A 45 -16.94 -44.63 8.91
C THR A 45 -15.88 -43.83 9.67
N ASP A 46 -15.24 -44.49 10.62
CA ASP A 46 -14.08 -43.98 11.37
C ASP A 46 -12.76 -44.50 10.79
N ASP A 47 -12.83 -45.48 9.87
CA ASP A 47 -11.69 -46.12 9.22
C ASP A 47 -11.28 -45.38 7.95
N ILE A 48 -10.00 -44.97 7.88
CA ILE A 48 -9.42 -44.20 6.76
C ILE A 48 -9.45 -44.99 5.46
N ALA A 49 -9.15 -46.29 5.49
CA ALA A 49 -9.07 -47.09 4.27
C ALA A 49 -10.46 -47.19 3.62
N VAL A 50 -11.49 -47.38 4.45
CA VAL A 50 -12.90 -47.38 4.02
C VAL A 50 -13.35 -45.98 3.57
N ALA A 51 -12.85 -44.93 4.23
CA ALA A 51 -13.12 -43.54 3.88
C ALA A 51 -12.54 -43.15 2.50
N GLU A 52 -11.31 -43.56 2.21
CA GLU A 52 -10.64 -43.34 0.92
C GLU A 52 -11.33 -44.09 -0.23
N GLU A 53 -11.81 -45.31 0.03
CA GLU A 53 -12.59 -46.08 -0.94
C GLU A 53 -13.92 -45.38 -1.27
N LYS A 54 -14.65 -44.91 -0.25
CA LYS A 54 -15.91 -44.16 -0.44
C LYS A 54 -15.71 -42.82 -1.16
N LEU A 55 -14.54 -42.20 -1.03
CA LEU A 55 -14.19 -40.96 -1.74
C LEU A 55 -13.94 -41.15 -3.24
N GLN A 56 -13.85 -42.39 -3.73
CA GLN A 56 -13.81 -42.66 -5.16
C GLN A 56 -15.17 -42.39 -5.83
N ASP A 57 -16.28 -42.38 -5.07
CA ASP A 57 -17.58 -41.95 -5.58
C ASP A 57 -17.60 -40.41 -5.73
N PRO A 58 -17.77 -39.89 -6.98
CA PRO A 58 -17.80 -38.45 -7.22
C PRO A 58 -18.88 -37.70 -6.45
N LYS A 59 -20.01 -38.35 -6.12
CA LYS A 59 -21.11 -37.73 -5.36
C LYS A 59 -20.74 -37.52 -3.90
N VAL A 60 -20.15 -38.55 -3.28
CA VAL A 60 -19.72 -38.51 -1.88
C VAL A 60 -18.56 -37.52 -1.71
N ALA A 61 -17.62 -37.48 -2.65
CA ALA A 61 -16.53 -36.51 -2.66
C ALA A 61 -17.04 -35.06 -2.83
N ALA A 62 -18.07 -34.84 -3.65
CA ALA A 62 -18.69 -33.52 -3.80
C ALA A 62 -19.42 -33.09 -2.52
N GLU A 63 -20.17 -33.99 -1.88
CA GLU A 63 -20.87 -33.73 -0.62
C GLU A 63 -19.89 -33.38 0.51
N LEU A 64 -18.80 -34.15 0.65
CA LEU A 64 -17.76 -33.86 1.64
C LEU A 64 -17.11 -32.50 1.39
N ARG A 65 -16.79 -32.15 0.14
CA ARG A 65 -16.22 -30.84 -0.21
C ARG A 65 -17.13 -29.68 0.18
N VAL A 66 -18.44 -29.81 -0.05
CA VAL A 66 -19.41 -28.76 0.33
C VAL A 66 -19.43 -28.58 1.85
N ARG A 67 -19.53 -29.67 2.61
CA ARG A 67 -19.55 -29.60 4.09
C ARG A 67 -18.26 -29.07 4.68
N LEU A 68 -17.11 -29.43 4.11
CA LEU A 68 -15.81 -28.90 4.54
C LEU A 68 -15.66 -27.41 4.18
N ALA A 69 -16.20 -26.96 3.04
CA ALA A 69 -16.19 -25.55 2.66
C ALA A 69 -17.08 -24.68 3.59
N GLU A 70 -18.20 -25.21 4.09
CA GLU A 70 -19.01 -24.52 5.11
C GLU A 70 -18.21 -24.23 6.39
N ILE A 71 -17.38 -25.18 6.82
CA ILE A 71 -16.50 -25.02 7.99
C ILE A 71 -15.41 -23.97 7.71
N GLU A 72 -14.85 -23.93 6.51
CA GLU A 72 -13.87 -22.91 6.10
C GLU A 72 -14.50 -21.51 6.13
N VAL A 73 -15.72 -21.35 5.61
CA VAL A 73 -16.45 -20.07 5.65
C VAL A 73 -16.78 -19.64 7.08
N GLU A 74 -17.15 -20.57 7.97
CA GLU A 74 -17.35 -20.26 9.39
C GLU A 74 -16.06 -19.77 10.06
N ALA A 75 -14.93 -20.42 9.76
CA ALA A 75 -13.61 -20.03 10.27
C ALA A 75 -13.19 -18.63 9.79
N ASP A 76 -13.41 -18.34 8.50
CA ASP A 76 -13.10 -17.03 7.90
C ASP A 76 -13.90 -15.90 8.55
N LYS A 77 -15.19 -16.14 8.82
CA LYS A 77 -16.04 -15.16 9.49
C LYS A 77 -15.56 -14.84 10.91
N VAL A 78 -15.17 -15.85 11.68
CA VAL A 78 -14.66 -15.66 13.05
C VAL A 78 -13.34 -14.90 13.07
N GLU A 79 -12.46 -15.13 12.09
CA GLU A 79 -11.22 -14.36 11.95
C GLU A 79 -11.48 -12.89 11.63
N ALA A 80 -12.36 -12.63 10.66
CA ALA A 80 -12.77 -11.27 10.29
C ALA A 80 -13.38 -10.50 11.48
N ASP A 81 -14.23 -11.16 12.28
CA ASP A 81 -14.83 -10.57 13.48
C ASP A 81 -13.77 -10.27 14.56
N ARG A 82 -12.78 -11.15 14.76
CA ARG A 82 -11.67 -10.93 15.69
C ARG A 82 -10.79 -9.77 15.26
N GLU A 83 -10.49 -9.65 13.97
CA GLU A 83 -9.72 -8.52 13.45
C GLU A 83 -10.48 -7.20 13.59
N ALA A 84 -11.78 -7.20 13.29
CA ALA A 84 -12.63 -6.03 13.48
C ALA A 84 -12.67 -5.60 14.95
N ALA A 85 -12.76 -6.56 15.89
CA ALA A 85 -12.72 -6.29 17.32
C ALA A 85 -11.37 -5.70 17.76
N LYS A 86 -10.24 -6.21 17.24
CA LYS A 86 -8.90 -5.64 17.51
C LYS A 86 -8.78 -4.21 17.00
N ARG A 87 -9.20 -3.95 15.76
CA ARG A 87 -9.22 -2.60 15.17
C ARG A 87 -10.08 -1.64 16.00
N GLN A 88 -11.23 -2.10 16.48
CA GLN A 88 -12.10 -1.30 17.34
C GLN A 88 -11.45 -1.00 18.70
N ALA A 89 -10.75 -1.97 19.29
CA ALA A 89 -10.02 -1.77 20.54
C ALA A 89 -8.86 -0.77 20.39
N GLU A 90 -8.12 -0.83 19.28
CA GLU A 90 -7.06 0.14 18.95
C GLU A 90 -7.62 1.55 18.74
N LEU A 91 -8.73 1.69 18.02
CA LEU A 91 -9.42 2.97 17.85
C LEU A 91 -9.88 3.55 19.19
N ASN A 92 -10.41 2.72 20.09
CA ASN A 92 -10.83 3.16 21.42
C ASN A 92 -9.62 3.60 22.27
N ARG A 93 -8.50 2.89 22.18
CA ARG A 93 -7.25 3.29 22.84
C ARG A 93 -6.75 4.64 22.31
N PHE A 94 -6.71 4.81 20.99
CA PHE A 94 -6.28 6.05 20.37
C PHE A 94 -7.20 7.23 20.74
N LYS A 95 -8.51 6.99 20.79
CA LYS A 95 -9.48 7.98 21.31
C LYS A 95 -9.23 8.34 22.77
N SER A 96 -8.85 7.39 23.61
CA SER A 96 -8.47 7.65 25.01
C SER A 96 -7.19 8.49 25.11
N GLU A 97 -6.16 8.18 24.33
CA GLU A 97 -4.90 8.95 24.29
C GLU A 97 -5.14 10.40 23.78
N LEU A 98 -6.05 10.58 22.82
CA LEU A 98 -6.50 11.89 22.37
C LEU A 98 -7.33 12.62 23.44
N ALA A 99 -8.18 11.93 24.18
CA ALA A 99 -8.96 12.52 25.26
C ALA A 99 -8.06 13.00 26.43
N ASP A 100 -7.02 12.23 26.79
CA ASP A 100 -6.05 12.62 27.83
C ASP A 100 -5.24 13.86 27.44
N THR A 101 -4.83 13.94 26.16
CA THR A 101 -4.12 15.13 25.64
C THR A 101 -5.03 16.36 25.51
N GLN A 102 -6.32 16.18 25.25
CA GLN A 102 -7.31 17.26 25.28
C GLN A 102 -7.61 17.74 26.71
N ASN A 103 -7.69 16.81 27.69
CA ASN A 103 -7.90 17.14 29.10
C ASN A 103 -6.75 17.99 29.68
N ALA A 104 -5.50 17.69 29.33
CA ALA A 104 -4.33 18.48 29.73
C ALA A 104 -4.34 19.92 29.17
N ARG A 105 -5.02 20.16 28.04
CA ARG A 105 -5.26 21.52 27.50
C ARG A 105 -6.42 22.22 28.18
N SER A 106 -7.48 21.50 28.53
CA SER A 106 -8.65 22.07 29.20
C SER A 106 -8.31 22.66 30.57
N THR A 107 -7.39 22.03 31.32
CA THR A 107 -6.87 22.57 32.59
C THR A 107 -6.11 23.87 32.39
N LEU A 108 -5.28 23.99 31.35
CA LEU A 108 -4.57 25.24 31.03
C LEU A 108 -5.52 26.37 30.60
N VAL A 109 -6.56 26.05 29.82
CA VAL A 109 -7.58 27.02 29.40
C VAL A 109 -8.48 27.43 30.57
N GLN A 110 -8.86 26.51 31.45
CA GLN A 110 -9.60 26.83 32.68
C GLN A 110 -8.78 27.70 33.66
N LEU A 111 -7.46 27.46 33.76
CA LEU A 111 -6.54 28.35 34.48
C LEU A 111 -6.40 29.73 33.81
N ALA A 112 -6.56 29.79 32.49
CA ALA A 112 -6.58 31.04 31.71
C ALA A 112 -7.89 31.81 31.83
N GLU A 113 -9.00 31.14 32.06
CA GLU A 113 -10.31 31.75 32.28
C GLU A 113 -10.50 32.18 33.75
N SER A 114 -9.88 31.51 34.72
CA SER A 114 -10.05 31.75 36.17
C SER A 114 -9.44 33.04 36.73
N GLY A 115 -8.88 33.92 35.88
CA GLY A 115 -8.32 35.20 36.36
C GLY A 115 -6.99 35.08 37.13
N SER A 116 -6.46 33.87 37.36
CA SER A 116 -5.26 33.67 38.17
C SER A 116 -3.98 34.25 37.51
N ASP A 117 -3.07 34.82 38.29
CA ASP A 117 -1.80 35.39 37.78
C ASP A 117 -0.86 34.32 37.19
N LEU A 118 -1.18 33.02 37.34
CA LEU A 118 -0.44 31.90 36.75
C LEU A 118 -0.61 31.77 35.22
N LYS A 119 -1.44 32.59 34.58
CA LYS A 119 -1.64 32.62 33.12
C LYS A 119 -0.36 32.78 32.31
N TRP A 120 0.58 33.54 32.85
CA TRP A 120 1.85 33.80 32.22
C TRP A 120 2.91 32.74 32.55
N ALA A 121 2.64 31.80 33.46
CA ALA A 121 3.63 30.84 33.93
C ALA A 121 4.25 30.01 32.79
N PRO A 122 3.49 29.45 31.81
CA PRO A 122 4.11 28.69 30.72
C PRO A 122 4.99 29.55 29.81
N ALA A 123 4.57 30.79 29.52
CA ALA A 123 5.34 31.73 28.70
C ALA A 123 6.57 32.28 29.44
N ALA A 124 6.44 32.58 30.73
CA ALA A 124 7.52 33.04 31.60
C ALA A 124 8.56 31.94 31.82
N VAL A 125 8.13 30.69 32.08
CA VAL A 125 9.02 29.53 32.17
C VAL A 125 9.73 29.30 30.83
N SER A 126 9.02 29.38 29.70
CA SER A 126 9.65 29.27 28.38
C SER A 126 10.66 30.39 28.13
N LEU A 127 10.36 31.63 28.51
CA LEU A 127 11.26 32.78 28.38
C LEU A 127 12.51 32.62 29.25
N VAL A 128 12.35 32.17 30.50
CA VAL A 128 13.47 31.90 31.42
C VAL A 128 14.37 30.81 30.86
N VAL A 129 13.80 29.75 30.29
CA VAL A 129 14.56 28.67 29.65
C VAL A 129 15.33 29.17 28.42
N VAL A 130 14.72 30.01 27.58
CA VAL A 130 15.37 30.56 26.37
C VAL A 130 16.45 31.58 26.72
N VAL A 131 16.20 32.49 27.66
CA VAL A 131 17.20 33.48 28.10
C VAL A 131 18.34 32.78 28.84
N GLY A 132 18.03 31.81 29.71
CA GLY A 132 19.02 30.96 30.37
C GLY A 132 19.86 30.16 29.37
N PHE A 133 19.26 29.66 28.30
CA PHE A 133 19.94 28.96 27.20
C PHE A 133 21.03 29.83 26.56
N PHE A 134 20.68 31.05 26.11
CA PHE A 134 21.65 31.92 25.45
C PHE A 134 22.69 32.48 26.44
N GLY A 135 22.31 32.75 27.68
CA GLY A 135 23.24 33.19 28.73
C GLY A 135 24.28 32.12 29.08
N THR A 136 23.86 30.87 29.24
CA THR A 136 24.76 29.75 29.56
C THR A 136 25.68 29.43 28.38
N LEU A 137 25.14 29.44 27.16
CA LEU A 137 25.93 29.25 25.93
C LEU A 137 26.98 30.36 25.79
N PHE A 138 26.60 31.61 26.02
CA PHE A 138 27.51 32.74 25.97
C PHE A 138 28.61 32.64 27.04
N TYR A 139 28.26 32.26 28.27
CA TYR A 139 29.20 32.06 29.37
C TYR A 139 30.21 30.93 29.09
N LEU A 140 29.76 29.82 28.51
CA LEU A 140 30.61 28.71 28.10
C LEU A 140 31.57 29.12 26.96
N ILE A 141 31.09 29.87 25.98
CA ILE A 141 31.92 30.42 24.89
C ILE A 141 32.94 31.43 25.42
N TYR A 142 32.56 32.25 26.40
CA TYR A 142 33.44 33.21 27.07
C TYR A 142 34.57 32.50 27.83
N LEU A 143 34.27 31.43 28.57
CA LEU A 143 35.27 30.61 29.27
C LEU A 143 36.25 29.93 28.30
N LEU A 144 35.80 29.49 27.13
CA LEU A 144 36.67 28.96 26.07
C LEU A 144 37.62 30.02 25.49
N ARG A 145 37.21 31.29 25.44
CA ARG A 145 38.05 32.39 24.93
C ARG A 145 39.03 32.96 25.96
N HIS A 146 38.77 32.79 27.25
CA HIS A 146 39.62 33.28 28.33
C HIS A 146 39.99 32.14 29.29
N PRO A 147 40.92 31.24 28.89
CA PRO A 147 41.37 30.17 29.76
C PRO A 147 42.09 30.75 30.97
N ALA A 148 41.65 30.37 32.18
CA ALA A 148 42.32 30.76 33.41
C ALA A 148 43.76 30.24 33.41
N ALA A 149 44.71 31.12 33.78
CA ALA A 149 46.13 30.79 33.85
C ALA A 149 46.38 29.76 34.96
N GLY A 150 46.41 28.48 34.59
CA GLY A 150 46.70 27.36 35.49
C GLY A 150 46.03 26.09 34.97
N GLY A 151 46.82 25.21 34.37
CA GLY A 151 46.32 24.14 33.49
C GLY A 151 45.45 23.06 34.15
N THR A 152 44.49 22.55 33.38
CA THR A 152 44.36 21.14 32.99
C THR A 152 43.16 20.94 32.03
N ASN A 153 43.42 20.22 30.93
CA ASN A 153 42.49 19.55 30.00
C ASN A 153 41.40 20.38 29.29
N ASN A 154 41.79 21.08 28.21
CA ASN A 154 40.87 21.68 27.22
C ASN A 154 39.81 20.69 26.71
N ASP A 155 40.12 19.40 26.62
CA ASP A 155 39.20 18.37 26.14
C ASP A 155 38.01 18.13 27.07
N ALA A 156 38.20 18.26 28.40
CA ALA A 156 37.11 18.12 29.36
C ALA A 156 36.13 19.30 29.27
N VAL A 157 36.66 20.51 29.07
CA VAL A 157 35.84 21.72 28.88
C VAL A 157 35.06 21.63 27.57
N ILE A 158 35.70 21.19 26.48
CA ILE A 158 35.04 21.01 25.18
C ILE A 158 33.98 19.89 25.24
N GLN A 159 34.23 18.79 25.95
CA GLN A 159 33.23 17.73 26.16
C GLN A 159 32.04 18.22 27.00
N ILE A 160 32.28 18.96 28.09
CA ILE A 160 31.19 19.54 28.90
C ILE A 160 30.35 20.50 28.04
N VAL A 161 30.99 21.30 27.19
CA VAL A 161 30.30 22.18 26.25
C VAL A 161 29.48 21.39 25.23
N ASN A 162 30.02 20.31 24.65
CA ASN A 162 29.30 19.49 23.67
C ASN A 162 28.12 18.72 24.30
N ILE A 163 28.28 18.20 25.53
CA ILE A 163 27.20 17.56 26.29
C ILE A 163 26.11 18.59 26.64
N ALA A 164 26.51 19.78 27.08
CA ALA A 164 25.57 20.86 27.39
C ALA A 164 24.80 21.32 26.14
N VAL A 165 25.48 21.54 25.02
CA VAL A 165 24.83 21.92 23.74
C VAL A 165 23.89 20.83 23.25
N GLY A 166 24.25 19.55 23.37
CA GLY A 166 23.39 18.42 23.01
C GLY A 166 22.13 18.33 23.86
N ALA A 167 22.26 18.37 25.19
CA ALA A 167 21.13 18.33 26.12
C ALA A 167 20.19 19.55 25.95
N LEU A 168 20.77 20.73 25.67
CA LEU A 168 20.01 21.96 25.46
C LEU A 168 19.29 22.00 24.10
N THR A 169 19.88 21.43 23.04
CA THR A 169 19.24 21.30 21.72
C THR A 169 18.00 20.41 21.80
N ALA A 170 18.07 19.30 22.55
CA ALA A 170 16.93 18.42 22.78
C ALA A 170 15.78 19.13 23.53
N GLY A 171 16.11 19.88 24.60
CA GLY A 171 15.10 20.65 25.35
C GLY A 171 14.44 21.77 24.53
N PHE A 172 15.21 22.46 23.68
CA PHE A 172 14.67 23.51 22.80
C PHE A 172 13.70 22.95 21.75
N ALA A 173 14.00 21.78 21.17
CA ALA A 173 13.12 21.10 20.22
C ALA A 173 11.76 20.74 20.85
N THR A 174 11.74 20.35 22.13
CA THR A 174 10.51 20.09 22.87
C THR A 174 9.66 21.36 23.05
N VAL A 175 10.28 22.50 23.35
CA VAL A 175 9.59 23.80 23.50
C VAL A 175 9.04 24.28 22.16
N VAL A 176 9.81 24.19 21.08
CA VAL A 176 9.34 24.57 19.73
C VAL A 176 8.18 23.68 19.28
N SER A 177 8.24 22.38 19.55
CA SER A 177 7.16 21.44 19.23
C SER A 177 5.88 21.73 20.03
N PHE A 178 6.01 22.14 21.29
CA PHE A 178 4.88 22.57 22.14
C PHE A 178 4.13 23.77 21.55
N TRP A 179 4.86 24.76 20.98
CA TRP A 179 4.26 25.98 20.43
C TRP A 179 3.83 25.85 18.96
N LEU A 180 4.66 25.26 18.08
CA LEU A 180 4.37 25.13 16.64
C LEU A 180 3.41 23.97 16.31
N GLY A 181 3.35 22.93 17.15
CA GLY A 181 2.54 21.74 16.89
C GLY A 181 1.01 21.94 17.00
N SER A 182 0.52 23.12 17.37
CA SER A 182 -0.89 23.28 17.79
C SER A 182 -1.79 24.17 16.92
N SER A 183 -1.29 25.07 16.08
CA SER A 183 -2.15 26.19 15.62
C SER A 183 -2.70 26.12 14.18
N GLN A 184 -2.13 25.34 13.25
CA GLN A 184 -2.63 25.30 11.85
C GLN A 184 -3.12 23.92 11.38
N GLY A 185 -2.43 22.82 11.74
CA GLY A 185 -2.79 21.49 11.22
C GLY A 185 -4.13 20.90 11.72
N SER A 186 -4.63 21.32 12.89
CA SER A 186 -5.85 20.75 13.49
C SER A 186 -7.14 21.33 12.90
N ARG A 187 -7.16 22.63 12.58
CA ARG A 187 -8.36 23.32 12.08
C ARG A 187 -8.72 22.87 10.66
N ASP A 188 -7.71 22.53 9.87
CA ASP A 188 -7.88 22.02 8.51
C ASP A 188 -8.27 20.54 8.51
N LYS A 189 -7.70 19.72 9.40
CA LYS A 189 -8.07 18.30 9.57
C LYS A 189 -9.50 18.12 10.07
N ASP A 190 -9.94 18.88 11.07
CA ASP A 190 -11.32 18.77 11.58
C ASP A 190 -12.35 19.22 10.53
N ARG A 191 -12.03 20.26 9.74
CA ARG A 191 -12.90 20.74 8.67
C ARG A 191 -12.95 19.77 7.48
N LEU A 192 -11.84 19.10 7.17
CA LEU A 192 -11.78 18.06 6.14
C LEU A 192 -12.51 16.79 6.58
N ASN A 193 -12.37 16.37 7.84
CA ASN A 193 -13.05 15.19 8.37
C ASN A 193 -14.56 15.41 8.47
N ILE A 194 -15.03 16.58 8.89
CA ILE A 194 -16.48 16.87 8.91
C ILE A 194 -17.04 16.89 7.48
N ARG A 195 -16.32 17.47 6.51
CA ARG A 195 -16.76 17.50 5.10
C ARG A 195 -16.72 16.11 4.45
N SER A 196 -15.70 15.30 4.71
CA SER A 196 -15.61 13.94 4.19
C SER A 196 -16.68 13.03 4.79
N GLN A 197 -16.99 13.21 6.07
CA GLN A 197 -18.01 12.43 6.77
C GLN A 197 -19.44 12.84 6.35
N GLN A 198 -19.68 14.13 6.09
CA GLN A 198 -20.94 14.62 5.50
C GLN A 198 -21.11 14.19 4.04
N ALA A 199 -20.04 14.18 3.25
CA ALA A 199 -20.06 13.69 1.87
C ALA A 199 -20.31 12.17 1.80
N ALA A 200 -19.64 11.39 2.65
CA ALA A 200 -19.80 9.94 2.71
C ALA A 200 -21.23 9.53 3.12
N SER A 201 -21.84 10.25 4.07
CA SER A 201 -23.22 9.98 4.49
C SER A 201 -24.26 10.43 3.46
N ALA A 202 -23.99 11.49 2.69
CA ALA A 202 -24.81 11.87 1.54
C ALA A 202 -24.76 10.83 0.41
N VAL A 203 -23.56 10.33 0.07
CA VAL A 203 -23.36 9.29 -0.95
C VAL A 203 -24.02 7.97 -0.56
N ALA A 204 -23.89 7.53 0.70
CA ALA A 204 -24.54 6.31 1.19
C ALA A 204 -26.08 6.39 1.16
N THR A 205 -26.62 7.58 1.45
CA THR A 205 -28.07 7.83 1.38
C THR A 205 -28.57 7.81 -0.07
N GLU A 206 -27.80 8.36 -1.01
CA GLU A 206 -28.14 8.40 -2.43
C GLU A 206 -28.02 7.02 -3.10
N GLN A 207 -26.97 6.26 -2.77
CA GLN A 207 -26.81 4.88 -3.21
C GLN A 207 -27.96 3.99 -2.71
N SER A 208 -28.40 4.18 -1.47
CA SER A 208 -29.54 3.44 -0.92
C SER A 208 -30.85 3.75 -1.65
N ARG A 209 -31.08 5.01 -2.04
CA ARG A 209 -32.24 5.41 -2.87
C ARG A 209 -32.16 4.84 -4.30
N GLN A 210 -31.01 4.91 -4.93
CA GLN A 210 -30.82 4.37 -6.29
C GLN A 210 -30.98 2.85 -6.31
N THR A 211 -30.49 2.16 -5.29
CA THR A 211 -30.64 0.70 -5.12
C THR A 211 -32.12 0.33 -4.93
N ALA A 212 -32.85 1.09 -4.11
CA ALA A 212 -34.29 0.90 -3.93
C ALA A 212 -35.10 1.18 -5.22
N GLN A 213 -34.70 2.18 -6.01
CA GLN A 213 -35.32 2.47 -7.31
C GLN A 213 -35.01 1.39 -8.36
N LEU A 214 -33.79 0.86 -8.41
CA LEU A 214 -33.41 -0.25 -9.29
C LEU A 214 -34.19 -1.52 -8.96
N ILE A 215 -34.33 -1.85 -7.67
CA ILE A 215 -35.14 -3.01 -7.23
C ILE A 215 -36.60 -2.84 -7.63
N GLY A 216 -37.16 -1.62 -7.51
CA GLY A 216 -38.51 -1.31 -7.96
C GLY A 216 -38.69 -1.45 -9.48
N GLN A 217 -37.70 -1.02 -10.27
CA GLN A 217 -37.73 -1.15 -11.74
C GLN A 217 -37.63 -2.63 -12.18
N ILE A 218 -36.78 -3.42 -11.53
CA ILE A 218 -36.63 -4.86 -11.80
C ILE A 218 -37.92 -5.62 -11.45
N ALA A 219 -38.59 -5.27 -10.35
CA ALA A 219 -39.85 -5.89 -9.94
C ALA A 219 -41.05 -5.57 -10.86
N SER A 220 -40.97 -4.49 -11.65
CA SER A 220 -42.05 -3.99 -12.52
C SER A 220 -41.91 -4.35 -14.01
N ALA A 221 -40.80 -4.99 -14.39
CA ALA A 221 -40.52 -5.33 -15.80
C ALA A 221 -41.28 -6.61 -16.22
N PRO A 222 -42.09 -6.58 -17.30
CA PRO A 222 -42.80 -7.77 -17.79
C PRO A 222 -41.81 -8.82 -18.34
N PRO A 223 -42.13 -10.13 -18.25
CA PRO A 223 -41.19 -11.18 -18.62
C PRO A 223 -40.88 -11.16 -20.13
N ARG A 224 -39.60 -10.97 -20.48
CA ARG A 224 -39.11 -11.13 -21.86
C ARG A 224 -39.00 -12.61 -22.21
N GLN A 225 -39.56 -12.99 -23.35
CA GLN A 225 -39.36 -14.31 -23.95
C GLN A 225 -37.90 -14.49 -24.38
N ILE A 226 -37.28 -15.59 -23.93
CA ILE A 226 -35.89 -15.94 -24.22
C ILE A 226 -35.88 -16.90 -25.42
N THR A 227 -35.42 -16.43 -26.59
CA THR A 227 -34.95 -17.31 -27.66
C THR A 227 -33.52 -17.75 -27.34
N ALA A 228 -33.26 -19.06 -27.45
CA ALA A 228 -32.02 -19.72 -27.02
C ALA A 228 -30.76 -19.13 -27.68
N ALA A 229 -29.82 -18.69 -26.85
CA ALA A 229 -28.46 -18.31 -27.25
C ALA A 229 -27.46 -19.41 -26.86
N ALA A 230 -26.36 -19.44 -27.61
CA ALA A 230 -25.29 -20.44 -27.59
C ALA A 230 -24.62 -20.65 -26.21
N PRO A 231 -23.88 -21.76 -26.01
CA PRO A 231 -23.34 -22.17 -24.71
C PRO A 231 -22.37 -21.14 -24.11
N PRO A 232 -22.24 -21.09 -22.77
CA PRO A 232 -21.45 -20.09 -22.08
C PRO A 232 -19.96 -20.27 -22.37
N GLN A 233 -19.31 -19.21 -22.86
CA GLN A 233 -17.86 -19.21 -23.01
C GLN A 233 -17.18 -19.15 -21.65
N ALA A 234 -16.49 -20.24 -21.31
CA ALA A 234 -15.53 -20.30 -20.23
C ALA A 234 -14.24 -19.59 -20.68
N GLY A 235 -13.84 -18.54 -19.94
CA GLY A 235 -12.52 -17.90 -20.07
C GLY A 235 -12.55 -16.38 -19.93
N LYS A 236 -12.49 -15.83 -18.71
CA LYS A 236 -11.81 -14.54 -18.50
C LYS A 236 -10.31 -14.84 -18.42
N GLY A 237 -9.73 -15.14 -19.57
CA GLY A 237 -8.31 -15.45 -19.74
C GLY A 237 -7.46 -14.20 -19.57
N THR A 238 -6.24 -14.41 -19.09
CA THR A 238 -5.07 -13.52 -19.22
C THR A 238 -5.22 -12.55 -20.39
N LYS A 239 -5.03 -11.25 -20.15
CA LYS A 239 -4.89 -10.28 -21.25
C LYS A 239 -3.93 -10.83 -22.31
N ASP A 240 -4.33 -10.69 -23.55
CA ASP A 240 -3.56 -11.14 -24.69
C ASP A 240 -2.18 -10.44 -24.70
N ALA A 241 -1.13 -11.16 -25.10
CA ALA A 241 0.21 -10.62 -25.33
C ALA A 241 0.18 -9.35 -26.22
N ARG A 242 -0.85 -9.20 -27.07
CA ARG A 242 -1.12 -7.99 -27.86
C ARG A 242 -1.30 -6.72 -27.02
N GLN A 243 -1.97 -6.78 -25.87
CA GLN A 243 -2.21 -5.58 -25.04
C GLN A 243 -0.90 -5.09 -24.42
N PHE A 244 -0.12 -6.00 -23.83
CA PHE A 244 1.22 -5.66 -23.33
C PHE A 244 2.09 -5.09 -24.45
N ARG A 245 2.08 -5.72 -25.64
CA ARG A 245 2.90 -5.24 -26.76
C ARG A 245 2.52 -3.82 -27.19
N ARG A 246 1.22 -3.52 -27.27
CA ARG A 246 0.73 -2.18 -27.58
C ARG A 246 1.19 -1.16 -26.52
N CYS A 247 1.11 -1.50 -25.24
CA CYS A 247 1.53 -0.62 -24.15
C CYS A 247 3.05 -0.40 -24.11
N VAL A 248 3.86 -1.46 -24.25
CA VAL A 248 5.33 -1.35 -24.21
C VAL A 248 5.87 -0.59 -25.41
N ASP A 249 5.28 -0.75 -26.60
CA ASP A 249 5.70 0.00 -27.78
C ASP A 249 5.44 1.51 -27.62
N LEU A 250 4.33 1.90 -26.97
CA LEU A 250 4.06 3.31 -26.63
C LEU A 250 5.06 3.85 -25.60
N VAL A 251 5.28 3.11 -24.51
CA VAL A 251 6.20 3.54 -23.44
C VAL A 251 7.63 3.68 -23.96
N LEU A 252 8.11 2.70 -24.74
CA LEU A 252 9.43 2.75 -25.37
C LEU A 252 9.58 3.93 -26.34
N GLY A 253 8.50 4.42 -26.95
CA GLY A 253 8.53 5.63 -27.79
C GLY A 253 8.90 6.90 -27.03
N PHE A 254 8.69 6.93 -25.71
CA PHE A 254 9.14 8.01 -24.83
C PHE A 254 10.54 7.79 -24.26
N GLU A 255 11.03 6.57 -24.29
CA GLU A 255 12.36 6.25 -23.80
C GLU A 255 13.41 6.65 -24.84
N GLY A 256 14.47 7.30 -24.36
CA GLY A 256 15.57 7.74 -25.23
C GLY A 256 16.42 6.58 -25.75
N GLY A 257 17.32 6.91 -26.68
CA GLY A 257 18.40 6.00 -27.07
C GLY A 257 19.49 5.89 -26.00
N PHE A 258 20.61 5.28 -26.37
CA PHE A 258 21.75 5.12 -25.47
C PHE A 258 22.28 6.46 -24.94
N SER A 259 22.46 6.55 -23.63
CA SER A 259 23.13 7.64 -22.93
C SER A 259 24.12 7.08 -21.91
N ASP A 260 25.31 7.66 -21.84
CA ASP A 260 26.34 7.31 -20.86
C ASP A 260 27.04 8.61 -20.46
N HIS A 261 26.67 9.14 -19.29
CA HIS A 261 27.19 10.41 -18.80
C HIS A 261 28.02 10.16 -17.52
N PRO A 262 29.28 10.63 -17.44
CA PRO A 262 30.17 10.36 -16.30
C PRO A 262 29.66 10.88 -14.94
N ALA A 263 28.76 11.87 -14.96
CA ALA A 263 28.14 12.42 -13.76
C ALA A 263 26.75 11.84 -13.45
N ASP A 264 26.25 10.90 -14.26
CA ASP A 264 24.98 10.24 -14.01
C ASP A 264 25.20 9.02 -13.08
N PRO A 265 24.63 9.00 -11.86
CA PRO A 265 24.75 7.86 -10.97
C PRO A 265 24.13 6.57 -11.53
N GLY A 266 23.25 6.66 -12.54
CA GLY A 266 22.68 5.51 -13.25
C GLY A 266 23.61 4.87 -14.29
N GLY A 267 24.66 5.59 -14.72
CA GLY A 267 25.61 5.15 -15.74
C GLY A 267 24.97 4.88 -17.11
N ALA A 268 25.64 4.05 -17.92
CA ALA A 268 25.15 3.63 -19.23
C ALA A 268 23.70 3.14 -19.16
N THR A 269 22.84 3.76 -19.97
CA THR A 269 21.39 3.50 -20.04
C THR A 269 20.95 3.46 -21.49
N ASN A 270 20.12 2.49 -21.87
CA ASN A 270 19.54 2.39 -23.21
C ASN A 270 18.09 1.90 -23.10
N MET A 271 17.16 2.47 -23.87
CA MET A 271 15.73 2.12 -23.80
C MET A 271 15.15 2.20 -22.37
N GLY A 272 15.66 3.12 -21.54
CA GLY A 272 15.31 3.26 -20.12
C GLY A 272 15.88 2.18 -19.20
N ILE A 273 16.69 1.24 -19.70
CA ILE A 273 17.33 0.17 -18.93
C ILE A 273 18.77 0.57 -18.58
N THR A 274 19.04 0.72 -17.28
CA THR A 274 20.38 0.99 -16.76
C THR A 274 21.26 -0.26 -16.80
N MET A 275 22.59 -0.07 -16.80
CA MET A 275 23.56 -1.16 -16.64
C MET A 275 23.29 -2.01 -15.40
N ALA A 276 22.87 -1.40 -14.29
CA ALA A 276 22.53 -2.10 -13.06
C ALA A 276 21.30 -3.00 -13.24
N THR A 277 20.25 -2.49 -13.91
CA THR A 277 19.04 -3.25 -14.23
C THR A 277 19.35 -4.42 -15.16
N LEU A 278 20.13 -4.19 -16.22
CA LEU A 278 20.53 -5.24 -17.15
C LEU A 278 21.40 -6.31 -16.48
N THR A 279 22.30 -5.91 -15.59
CA THR A 279 23.12 -6.84 -14.78
C THR A 279 22.25 -7.72 -13.90
N ALA A 280 21.30 -7.12 -13.17
CA ALA A 280 20.38 -7.86 -12.31
C ALA A 280 19.50 -8.83 -13.11
N TRP A 281 19.03 -8.40 -14.29
CA TRP A 281 18.25 -9.23 -15.20
C TRP A 281 19.04 -10.45 -15.70
N ARG A 282 20.20 -10.23 -16.32
CA ARG A 282 21.03 -11.31 -16.85
C ARG A 282 21.51 -12.26 -15.75
N LYS A 283 21.79 -11.73 -14.55
CA LYS A 283 22.11 -12.57 -13.38
C LYS A 283 20.92 -13.44 -12.93
N LYS A 284 19.69 -12.94 -13.03
CA LYS A 284 18.48 -13.72 -12.73
C LYS A 284 18.22 -14.82 -13.77
N MET A 285 18.59 -14.59 -15.02
CA MET A 285 18.42 -15.55 -16.12
C MET A 285 19.58 -16.54 -16.27
N ALA A 286 20.75 -16.24 -15.70
CA ALA A 286 21.90 -17.11 -15.72
C ALA A 286 21.71 -18.34 -14.81
N GLU A 287 22.36 -19.44 -15.19
CA GLU A 287 22.41 -20.64 -14.37
C GLU A 287 23.11 -20.38 -13.01
N PRO A 288 22.70 -21.07 -11.93
CA PRO A 288 23.32 -20.90 -10.61
C PRO A 288 24.85 -21.11 -10.67
N GLY A 289 25.60 -20.10 -10.22
CA GLY A 289 27.07 -20.14 -10.18
C GLY A 289 27.78 -19.56 -11.40
N VAL A 290 27.04 -19.16 -12.43
CA VAL A 290 27.63 -18.43 -13.58
C VAL A 290 27.84 -16.97 -13.21
N ALA A 291 29.09 -16.50 -13.31
CA ALA A 291 29.41 -15.09 -13.13
C ALA A 291 28.90 -14.29 -14.34
N VAL A 292 28.03 -13.32 -14.08
CA VAL A 292 27.52 -12.40 -15.11
C VAL A 292 28.21 -11.04 -14.92
N SER A 293 28.88 -10.57 -15.97
CA SER A 293 29.33 -9.19 -16.08
C SER A 293 28.64 -8.51 -17.27
N VAL A 294 28.17 -7.28 -17.07
CA VAL A 294 27.59 -6.45 -18.12
C VAL A 294 28.49 -5.24 -18.31
N THR A 295 28.81 -4.95 -19.55
CA THR A 295 29.64 -3.82 -19.97
C THR A 295 28.79 -2.66 -20.52
N VAL A 296 29.42 -1.51 -20.73
CA VAL A 296 28.75 -0.37 -21.41
C VAL A 296 28.32 -0.74 -22.83
N ASP A 297 29.12 -1.55 -23.53
CA ASP A 297 28.79 -2.00 -24.89
C ASP A 297 27.63 -2.99 -24.91
N ASP A 298 27.45 -3.80 -23.85
CA ASP A 298 26.26 -4.63 -23.69
C ASP A 298 24.99 -3.77 -23.57
N VAL A 299 25.05 -2.67 -22.83
CA VAL A 299 23.91 -1.74 -22.70
C VAL A 299 23.66 -1.00 -24.01
N ARG A 300 24.74 -0.57 -24.69
CA ARG A 300 24.65 0.11 -26.00
C ARG A 300 24.02 -0.77 -27.06
N ASN A 301 24.34 -2.07 -27.05
CA ASN A 301 23.83 -3.06 -27.99
C ASN A 301 22.66 -3.89 -27.40
N LEU A 302 21.98 -3.38 -26.37
CA LEU A 302 20.83 -4.06 -25.77
C LEU A 302 19.79 -4.37 -26.84
N ASP A 303 19.43 -5.65 -26.95
CA ASP A 303 18.41 -6.11 -27.86
C ASP A 303 17.03 -5.63 -27.42
N ARG A 304 16.18 -5.26 -28.39
CA ARG A 304 14.85 -4.72 -28.10
C ARG A 304 13.94 -5.76 -27.45
N ASP A 305 14.03 -7.02 -27.85
CA ASP A 305 13.20 -8.06 -27.25
C ASP A 305 13.69 -8.40 -25.83
N GLU A 306 15.01 -8.39 -25.58
CA GLU A 306 15.54 -8.48 -24.21
C GLU A 306 15.04 -7.32 -23.32
N ALA A 307 15.04 -6.09 -23.84
CA ALA A 307 14.47 -4.94 -23.12
C ALA A 307 12.98 -5.16 -22.81
N ILE A 308 12.20 -5.67 -23.76
CA ILE A 308 10.77 -5.92 -23.59
C ILE A 308 10.50 -7.00 -22.54
N ASP A 309 11.32 -8.04 -22.46
CA ASP A 309 11.23 -9.04 -21.40
C ASP A 309 11.49 -8.44 -20.02
N ILE A 310 12.45 -7.52 -19.92
CA ILE A 310 12.71 -6.74 -18.70
C ILE A 310 11.47 -5.90 -18.35
N TYR A 311 10.87 -5.20 -19.32
CA TYR A 311 9.64 -4.41 -19.12
C TYR A 311 8.48 -5.27 -18.62
N ARG A 312 8.30 -6.47 -19.20
CA ARG A 312 7.26 -7.42 -18.79
C ARG A 312 7.47 -7.84 -17.35
N ALA A 313 8.67 -8.29 -17.00
CA ALA A 313 8.94 -8.87 -15.70
C ALA A 313 8.98 -7.83 -14.57
N ASN A 314 9.70 -6.72 -14.77
CA ASN A 314 10.01 -5.79 -13.69
C ASN A 314 8.93 -4.73 -13.47
N TYR A 315 8.06 -4.49 -14.45
CA TYR A 315 7.05 -3.44 -14.36
C TYR A 315 5.65 -3.98 -14.61
N TRP A 316 5.39 -4.59 -15.78
CA TRP A 316 4.03 -5.05 -16.14
C TRP A 316 3.50 -6.12 -15.17
N ASN A 317 4.27 -7.18 -14.96
CA ASN A 317 3.90 -8.27 -14.06
C ASN A 317 3.94 -7.82 -12.59
N ALA A 318 4.92 -6.98 -12.22
CA ALA A 318 5.04 -6.43 -10.85
C ALA A 318 3.82 -5.57 -10.46
N LEU A 319 3.22 -4.88 -11.44
CA LEU A 319 2.01 -4.06 -11.28
C LEU A 319 0.72 -4.83 -11.56
N ASN A 320 0.82 -6.13 -11.84
CA ASN A 320 -0.33 -6.99 -12.14
C ASN A 320 -1.21 -6.43 -13.28
N CYS A 321 -0.60 -5.79 -14.29
CA CYS A 321 -1.30 -5.08 -15.36
C CYS A 321 -2.20 -5.97 -16.23
N ASP A 322 -1.90 -7.29 -16.26
CA ASP A 322 -2.75 -8.30 -16.91
C ASP A 322 -4.17 -8.35 -16.33
N ASN A 323 -4.33 -7.96 -15.07
CA ASN A 323 -5.60 -8.00 -14.33
C ASN A 323 -6.22 -6.61 -14.08
N LEU A 324 -5.69 -5.55 -14.70
CA LEU A 324 -6.30 -4.21 -14.65
C LEU A 324 -7.22 -3.99 -15.86
N PRO A 325 -8.15 -3.03 -15.84
CA PRO A 325 -8.87 -2.62 -17.04
C PRO A 325 -7.94 -2.14 -18.17
N ALA A 326 -8.39 -2.21 -19.43
CA ALA A 326 -7.65 -1.63 -20.55
C ALA A 326 -7.55 -0.09 -20.40
N GLY A 327 -6.41 0.49 -20.76
CA GLY A 327 -6.11 1.90 -20.54
C GLY A 327 -5.60 2.19 -19.13
N VAL A 328 -6.24 1.64 -18.09
CA VAL A 328 -5.74 1.72 -16.70
C VAL A 328 -4.38 1.01 -16.58
N ASP A 329 -4.24 -0.14 -17.24
CA ASP A 329 -2.97 -0.86 -17.35
C ASP A 329 -1.84 -0.02 -17.95
N LEU A 330 -2.13 0.79 -18.97
CA LEU A 330 -1.17 1.65 -19.65
C LEU A 330 -0.67 2.77 -18.72
N VAL A 331 -1.57 3.54 -18.10
CA VAL A 331 -1.16 4.67 -17.23
C VAL A 331 -0.38 4.19 -16.00
N VAL A 332 -0.79 3.05 -15.43
CA VAL A 332 -0.13 2.43 -14.28
C VAL A 332 1.25 1.89 -14.68
N PHE A 333 1.35 1.23 -15.82
CA PHE A 333 2.62 0.71 -16.34
C PHE A 333 3.60 1.84 -16.68
N ASP A 334 3.18 2.85 -17.46
CA ASP A 334 4.03 3.97 -17.86
C ASP A 334 4.58 4.75 -16.66
N PHE A 335 3.73 5.05 -15.67
CA PHE A 335 4.18 5.72 -14.46
C PHE A 335 5.06 4.81 -13.60
N GLY A 336 4.82 3.50 -13.62
CA GLY A 336 5.68 2.51 -12.96
C GLY A 336 7.10 2.49 -13.54
N VAL A 337 7.24 2.63 -14.85
CA VAL A 337 8.54 2.76 -15.53
C VAL A 337 9.25 4.06 -15.14
N ASN A 338 8.51 5.18 -15.15
CA ASN A 338 9.09 6.50 -14.90
C ASN A 338 9.44 6.75 -13.42
N ALA A 339 8.58 6.31 -12.51
CA ALA A 339 8.61 6.70 -11.10
C ALA A 339 8.70 5.52 -10.11
N GLY A 340 8.78 4.30 -10.63
CA GLY A 340 8.90 3.06 -9.87
C GLY A 340 7.56 2.33 -9.65
N PRO A 341 7.53 0.98 -9.72
CA PRO A 341 6.30 0.19 -9.58
C PRO A 341 5.53 0.46 -8.27
N VAL A 342 6.22 0.51 -7.14
CA VAL A 342 5.57 0.71 -5.82
C VAL A 342 4.83 2.05 -5.76
N ARG A 343 5.41 3.12 -6.31
CA ARG A 343 4.76 4.44 -6.33
C ARG A 343 3.53 4.42 -7.22
N SER A 344 3.63 3.79 -8.39
CA SER A 344 2.51 3.66 -9.32
C SER A 344 1.36 2.84 -8.72
N ALA A 345 1.67 1.72 -8.07
CA ALA A 345 0.68 0.91 -7.35
C ALA A 345 -0.04 1.72 -6.27
N LYS A 346 0.68 2.47 -5.43
CA LYS A 346 0.08 3.32 -4.39
C LYS A 346 -0.81 4.43 -4.96
N MET A 347 -0.41 5.01 -6.10
CA MET A 347 -1.22 6.00 -6.79
C MET A 347 -2.53 5.40 -7.31
N LEU A 348 -2.48 4.21 -7.93
CA LEU A 348 -3.69 3.50 -8.34
C LEU A 348 -4.58 3.20 -7.12
N GLN A 349 -4.00 2.68 -6.03
CA GLN A 349 -4.74 2.37 -4.80
C GLN A 349 -5.41 3.59 -4.18
N LYS A 350 -4.75 4.74 -4.21
CA LYS A 350 -5.34 6.02 -3.81
C LYS A 350 -6.56 6.37 -4.66
N VAL A 351 -6.44 6.25 -5.98
CA VAL A 351 -7.51 6.56 -6.96
C VAL A 351 -8.71 5.63 -6.79
N VAL A 352 -8.48 4.33 -6.57
CA VAL A 352 -9.56 3.34 -6.39
C VAL A 352 -10.01 3.16 -4.95
N HIS A 353 -9.53 4.02 -4.03
CA HIS A 353 -9.94 4.11 -2.63
C HIS A 353 -9.72 2.82 -1.80
N VAL A 354 -8.57 2.18 -1.98
CA VAL A 354 -8.12 1.05 -1.17
C VAL A 354 -6.82 1.39 -0.42
N ASP A 355 -6.38 0.51 0.48
CA ASP A 355 -5.14 0.68 1.23
C ASP A 355 -3.93 0.78 0.29
N GLN A 356 -3.06 1.77 0.56
CA GLN A 356 -1.89 2.08 -0.29
C GLN A 356 -0.65 1.27 0.12
N ASP A 357 -0.77 -0.06 0.11
CA ASP A 357 0.31 -0.98 0.46
C ASP A 357 1.40 -1.11 -0.63
N GLY A 358 1.12 -0.63 -1.85
CA GLY A 358 2.01 -0.69 -3.01
C GLY A 358 2.04 -2.03 -3.74
N GLN A 359 1.11 -2.94 -3.45
CA GLN A 359 0.94 -4.24 -4.10
C GLN A 359 -0.40 -4.31 -4.83
N VAL A 360 -0.37 -4.55 -6.15
CA VAL A 360 -1.59 -4.66 -6.95
C VAL A 360 -2.16 -6.08 -6.84
N GLY A 361 -2.79 -6.38 -5.70
CA GLY A 361 -3.49 -7.65 -5.44
C GLY A 361 -4.97 -7.64 -5.83
N LYS A 362 -5.69 -8.72 -5.47
CA LYS A 362 -7.11 -8.93 -5.83
C LYS A 362 -8.04 -7.80 -5.39
N ILE A 363 -7.75 -7.15 -4.27
CA ILE A 363 -8.53 -6.02 -3.75
C ILE A 363 -8.39 -4.82 -4.69
N THR A 364 -7.15 -4.46 -5.06
CA THR A 364 -6.87 -3.35 -5.98
C THR A 364 -7.47 -3.61 -7.37
N THR A 365 -7.31 -4.83 -7.91
CA THR A 365 -7.87 -5.17 -9.23
C THR A 365 -9.39 -5.20 -9.21
N GLY A 366 -10.01 -5.77 -8.17
CA GLY A 366 -11.48 -5.79 -8.03
C GLY A 366 -12.08 -4.40 -7.86
N ALA A 367 -11.39 -3.50 -7.15
CA ALA A 367 -11.79 -2.10 -7.05
C ALA A 367 -11.66 -1.37 -8.40
N ALA A 368 -10.55 -1.59 -9.12
CA ALA A 368 -10.35 -1.03 -10.46
C ALA A 368 -11.40 -1.51 -11.46
N ASP A 369 -11.82 -2.77 -11.40
CA ASP A 369 -12.88 -3.34 -12.24
C ASP A 369 -14.28 -2.78 -11.93
N SER A 370 -14.47 -2.20 -10.74
CA SER A 370 -15.77 -1.68 -10.28
C SER A 370 -15.96 -0.18 -10.56
N ILE A 371 -14.93 0.49 -11.07
CA ILE A 371 -14.95 1.93 -11.37
C ILE A 371 -14.78 2.09 -12.88
N ASP A 372 -15.45 3.09 -13.45
CA ASP A 372 -15.27 3.47 -14.85
C ASP A 372 -13.77 3.70 -15.18
N PRO A 373 -13.18 2.96 -16.15
CA PRO A 373 -11.77 3.11 -16.50
C PRO A 373 -11.38 4.54 -16.89
N ALA A 374 -12.26 5.28 -17.58
CA ALA A 374 -11.99 6.66 -17.95
C ALA A 374 -11.89 7.58 -16.72
N HIS A 375 -12.70 7.34 -15.68
CA HIS A 375 -12.56 8.04 -14.40
C HIS A 375 -11.20 7.74 -13.75
N ILE A 376 -10.79 6.46 -13.68
CA ILE A 376 -9.50 6.07 -13.11
C ILE A 376 -8.35 6.75 -13.85
N ILE A 377 -8.34 6.70 -15.18
CA ILE A 377 -7.28 7.28 -16.03
C ILE A 377 -7.13 8.79 -15.74
N ASN A 378 -8.23 9.54 -15.77
CA ASN A 378 -8.19 10.98 -15.54
C ASN A 378 -7.76 11.35 -14.11
N ALA A 379 -8.22 10.60 -13.11
CA ALA A 379 -7.83 10.81 -11.72
C ALA A 379 -6.35 10.45 -11.50
N PHE A 380 -5.88 9.37 -12.11
CA PHE A 380 -4.49 8.94 -12.05
C PHE A 380 -3.54 9.95 -12.70
N ASP A 381 -3.89 10.47 -13.88
CA ASP A 381 -3.10 11.49 -14.57
C ASP A 381 -3.05 12.81 -13.78
N SER A 382 -4.14 13.17 -13.11
CA SER A 382 -4.17 14.34 -12.22
C SER A 382 -3.21 14.16 -11.04
N GLU A 383 -3.28 13.02 -10.36
CA GLU A 383 -2.39 12.66 -9.25
C GLU A 383 -0.91 12.58 -9.70
N ARG A 384 -0.66 12.03 -10.89
CA ARG A 384 0.66 11.99 -11.52
C ARG A 384 1.21 13.39 -11.78
N MET A 385 0.40 14.30 -12.29
CA MET A 385 0.82 15.69 -12.53
C MET A 385 1.10 16.44 -11.25
N ASP A 386 0.31 16.23 -10.20
CA ASP A 386 0.55 16.82 -8.89
C ASP A 386 1.84 16.30 -8.26
N PHE A 387 2.12 15.00 -8.42
CA PHE A 387 3.41 14.43 -8.06
C PHE A 387 4.57 15.10 -8.81
N TYR A 388 4.49 15.22 -10.14
CA TYR A 388 5.57 15.85 -10.91
C TYR A 388 5.78 17.31 -10.52
N ARG A 389 4.70 18.09 -10.34
CA ARG A 389 4.78 19.50 -9.92
C ARG A 389 5.42 19.68 -8.54
N SER A 390 5.37 18.66 -7.70
CA SER A 390 6.03 18.66 -6.38
C SER A 390 7.54 18.46 -6.45
N LEU A 391 8.10 18.02 -7.59
CA LEU A 391 9.53 17.79 -7.75
C LEU A 391 10.29 19.11 -7.99
N SER A 392 11.42 19.29 -7.32
CA SER A 392 12.29 20.47 -7.50
C SER A 392 12.82 20.61 -8.93
N THR A 393 12.87 19.51 -9.69
CA THR A 393 13.34 19.47 -11.08
C THR A 393 12.24 19.72 -12.11
N PHE A 394 11.01 20.04 -11.68
CA PHE A 394 9.88 20.31 -12.57
C PHE A 394 10.11 21.51 -13.48
N GLU A 395 10.84 22.55 -13.04
CA GLU A 395 11.15 23.70 -13.90
C GLU A 395 11.93 23.28 -15.15
N THR A 396 12.82 22.29 -15.03
CA THR A 396 13.67 21.80 -16.12
C THR A 396 12.95 20.75 -16.98
N PHE A 397 12.28 19.78 -16.37
CA PHE A 397 11.74 18.60 -17.08
C PHE A 397 10.21 18.58 -17.21
N GLY A 398 9.51 19.51 -16.54
CA GLY A 398 8.05 19.50 -16.41
C GLY A 398 7.30 19.56 -17.74
N LYS A 399 7.86 20.22 -18.76
CA LYS A 399 7.29 20.21 -20.12
C LYS A 399 7.26 18.81 -20.72
N GLY A 400 8.34 18.04 -20.56
CA GLY A 400 8.45 16.67 -21.04
C GLY A 400 7.49 15.74 -20.32
N TRP A 401 7.42 15.85 -18.99
CA TRP A 401 6.48 15.06 -18.18
C TRP A 401 5.02 15.38 -18.50
N THR A 402 4.68 16.67 -18.63
CA THR A 402 3.32 17.10 -18.99
C THR A 402 2.89 16.51 -20.33
N ARG A 403 3.77 16.60 -21.35
CA ARG A 403 3.51 16.02 -22.68
C ARG A 403 3.32 14.50 -22.60
N ARG A 404 4.22 13.78 -21.93
CA ARG A 404 4.12 12.32 -21.78
C ARG A 404 2.81 11.91 -21.10
N THR A 405 2.42 12.61 -20.02
CA THR A 405 1.14 12.34 -19.34
C THR A 405 -0.05 12.56 -20.26
N GLN A 406 -0.09 13.66 -21.03
CA GLN A 406 -1.20 13.94 -21.95
C GLN A 406 -1.31 12.90 -23.08
N GLU A 407 -0.20 12.53 -23.70
CA GLU A 407 -0.17 11.58 -24.81
C GLU A 407 -0.53 10.15 -24.33
N ILE A 408 0.03 9.72 -23.19
CA ILE A 408 -0.29 8.42 -22.57
C ILE A 408 -1.75 8.36 -22.11
N GLY A 409 -2.25 9.41 -21.44
CA GLY A 409 -3.64 9.50 -21.01
C GLY A 409 -4.62 9.43 -22.17
N SER A 410 -4.32 10.13 -23.27
CA SER A 410 -5.14 10.09 -24.48
C SER A 410 -5.18 8.68 -25.09
N ALA A 411 -4.01 8.03 -25.24
CA ALA A 411 -3.94 6.66 -25.73
C ALA A 411 -4.64 5.66 -24.80
N ALA A 412 -4.57 5.87 -23.48
CA ALA A 412 -5.25 5.05 -22.49
C ALA A 412 -6.77 5.18 -22.58
N LEU A 413 -7.30 6.39 -22.78
CA LEU A 413 -8.72 6.62 -22.99
C LEU A 413 -9.23 5.98 -24.29
N GLU A 414 -8.44 6.02 -25.37
CA GLU A 414 -8.77 5.28 -26.59
C GLU A 414 -8.83 3.77 -26.34
N MET A 415 -7.86 3.20 -25.62
CA MET A 415 -7.85 1.78 -25.25
C MET A 415 -9.04 1.38 -24.37
N ALA A 416 -9.48 2.26 -23.48
CA ALA A 416 -10.61 2.00 -22.60
C ALA A 416 -11.96 1.95 -23.35
N ASN A 417 -12.07 2.66 -24.49
CA ASN A 417 -13.31 2.80 -25.26
C ASN A 417 -13.48 1.72 -26.36
N GLY A 418 -12.46 0.91 -26.64
CA GLY A 418 -12.49 -0.18 -27.63
C GLY A 418 -11.84 0.19 -28.95
#